data_AF-A0A3T1E310-F1
#
_entry.id   AF-A0A3T1E310-F1
#
_cell.length_a   1.000
_cell.length_b   1.000
_cell.length_c   1.000
_cell.angle_alpha   90.00
_cell.angle_beta   90.00
_cell.angle_gamma   90.00
#
_symmetry.space_group_name_H-M   'P 1'
#
loop_
_entity.id
_entity.type
_entity.pdbx_description
1 polymer ?
#
loop_
_entity_poly.entity_id
_entity_poly.type
_entity_poly.pdbx_seq_one_letter_code
_entity_poly.pdbx_strand_id
1 'polypeptide(L)'
;LEEDIVEGLSGMEDSACTSGFSVMIKESCDGMGDVSEKHGGGPAVPEKAVRYSFTVMSVSVLADEQEEEVTVFTEPKPNSELSCKPLCLMFVDESDHETLTAVLGPVVAERNAMKESRLILSVGGLPRSFRFHFRGTGYDEKMVREVEGMEASGSTYVCTLCDSTRAEASENMVLHSITRSHEENLDRYEIWRTNPFSESVDELRDRVKGISAKPFMETQPTMDALHCDIGNATEFYKIFQDEIGEVYQKVKPSREERRSWRAALDKQLRKKMKLKPVMRMNGNYARKLMTQEAVEAICELVPSEERREALRELMTIYIQMKPVWRATCPAKECPDQLCRYS
;
A
#
# COMPACT_ATOMS: atom_id res chain seq x y z
N LEU A 1 -16.03 -3.70 -21.06
CA LEU A 1 -16.07 -2.23 -20.96
C LEU A 1 -16.54 -1.56 -22.25
N GLU A 2 -16.68 -2.25 -23.40
CA GLU A 2 -17.20 -1.59 -24.61
C GLU A 2 -18.57 -0.96 -24.39
N GLU A 3 -19.52 -1.70 -23.82
CA GLU A 3 -20.86 -1.19 -23.49
C GLU A 3 -20.78 0.03 -22.56
N ASP A 4 -20.01 -0.04 -21.48
CA ASP A 4 -19.85 1.06 -20.52
C ASP A 4 -19.22 2.31 -21.16
N ILE A 5 -18.23 2.11 -22.04
CA ILE A 5 -17.56 3.21 -22.76
C ILE A 5 -18.54 3.86 -23.73
N VAL A 6 -19.29 3.07 -24.51
CA VAL A 6 -20.29 3.58 -25.46
C VAL A 6 -21.43 4.30 -24.73
N GLU A 7 -21.87 3.79 -23.59
CA GLU A 7 -22.85 4.47 -22.73
C GLU A 7 -22.28 5.79 -22.17
N GLY A 8 -21.04 5.78 -21.68
CA GLY A 8 -20.37 6.98 -21.15
C GLY A 8 -20.09 8.06 -22.19
N LEU A 9 -20.04 7.70 -23.48
CA LEU A 9 -19.94 8.63 -24.60
C LEU A 9 -21.30 9.26 -24.99
N SER A 10 -22.41 8.81 -24.41
CA SER A 10 -23.74 9.33 -24.73
C SER A 10 -23.82 10.84 -24.46
N GLY A 11 -24.05 11.62 -25.53
CA GLY A 11 -24.04 13.09 -25.49
C GLY A 11 -22.80 13.73 -26.14
N MET A 12 -21.81 12.94 -26.55
CA MET A 12 -20.69 13.38 -27.40
C MET A 12 -20.89 12.88 -28.83
N GLU A 13 -20.39 13.60 -29.83
CA GLU A 13 -20.39 13.11 -31.22
C GLU A 13 -19.37 11.98 -31.37
N ASP A 14 -19.83 10.78 -31.74
CA ASP A 14 -18.98 9.59 -31.92
C ASP A 14 -17.83 9.81 -32.92
N SER A 15 -18.05 10.62 -33.95
CA SER A 15 -17.03 10.99 -34.94
C SER A 15 -15.90 11.87 -34.39
N ALA A 16 -16.19 12.70 -33.39
CA ALA A 16 -15.22 13.57 -32.74
C ALA A 16 -14.43 12.85 -31.62
N CYS A 17 -14.87 11.66 -31.22
CA CYS A 17 -14.29 10.87 -30.12
C CYS A 17 -13.64 9.58 -30.64
N THR A 18 -12.84 9.66 -31.70
CA THR A 18 -12.11 8.50 -32.26
C THR A 18 -10.65 8.44 -31.78
N SER A 19 -10.15 9.53 -31.20
CA SER A 19 -8.78 9.66 -30.72
C SER A 19 -8.78 10.28 -29.32
N GLY A 20 -7.66 10.20 -28.59
CA GLY A 20 -7.52 10.86 -27.30
C GLY A 20 -8.05 10.09 -26.09
N PHE A 21 -8.31 8.78 -26.20
CA PHE A 21 -8.66 7.99 -25.01
C PHE A 21 -7.45 7.74 -24.12
N SER A 22 -7.65 7.91 -22.82
CA SER A 22 -6.70 7.59 -21.76
C SER A 22 -7.30 6.51 -20.86
N VAL A 23 -6.58 5.43 -20.63
CA VAL A 23 -7.00 4.33 -19.77
C VAL A 23 -6.08 4.28 -18.56
N MET A 24 -6.64 4.49 -17.37
CA MET A 24 -5.90 4.36 -16.12
C MET A 24 -5.96 2.92 -15.61
N ILE A 25 -4.81 2.29 -15.44
CA ILE A 25 -4.67 0.91 -14.96
C ILE A 25 -4.01 0.93 -13.59
N LYS A 26 -4.68 0.35 -12.59
CA LYS A 26 -4.05 -0.03 -11.31
C LYS A 26 -3.45 -1.41 -11.46
N GLU A 27 -2.15 -1.55 -11.22
CA GLU A 27 -1.47 -2.84 -11.15
C GLU A 27 -1.10 -3.20 -9.70
N SER A 28 -1.08 -4.50 -9.43
CA SER A 28 -0.93 -5.06 -8.08
C SER A 28 -0.25 -6.43 -8.16
N CYS A 29 0.68 -6.66 -7.24
CA CYS A 29 1.35 -7.95 -7.05
C CYS A 29 1.42 -8.24 -5.55
N ASP A 30 1.03 -9.44 -5.17
CA ASP A 30 1.00 -9.87 -3.78
C ASP A 30 1.45 -11.33 -3.65
N GLY A 31 2.19 -11.59 -2.58
CA GLY A 31 2.67 -12.92 -2.20
C GLY A 31 1.67 -13.65 -1.31
N MET A 32 1.52 -14.95 -1.53
CA MET A 32 0.65 -15.82 -0.75
C MET A 32 1.45 -17.03 -0.25
N GLY A 33 1.51 -17.18 1.07
CA GLY A 33 2.11 -18.34 1.72
C GLY A 33 1.13 -19.52 1.86
N ASP A 34 1.64 -20.62 2.42
CA ASP A 34 0.88 -21.82 2.79
C ASP A 34 0.12 -22.47 1.62
N VAL A 35 0.73 -22.49 0.43
CA VAL A 35 0.15 -23.11 -0.78
C VAL A 35 0.74 -24.51 -0.96
N SER A 36 0.03 -25.54 -0.50
CA SER A 36 0.54 -26.91 -0.47
C SER A 36 0.97 -27.44 -1.85
N GLU A 37 2.17 -28.03 -1.90
CA GLU A 37 2.68 -28.70 -3.09
C GLU A 37 1.87 -29.97 -3.41
N LYS A 38 1.72 -30.28 -4.69
CA LYS A 38 1.10 -31.53 -5.15
C LYS A 38 2.18 -32.56 -5.50
N HIS A 39 1.90 -33.84 -5.24
CA HIS A 39 2.77 -35.00 -5.54
C HIS A 39 3.11 -35.24 -7.03
N GLY A 40 2.89 -34.30 -7.95
CA GLY A 40 2.96 -34.53 -9.41
C GLY A 40 4.31 -35.01 -9.95
N GLY A 41 4.43 -35.09 -11.28
CA GLY A 41 5.64 -35.60 -11.96
C GLY A 41 6.91 -34.71 -11.87
N GLY A 42 6.88 -33.64 -11.08
CA GLY A 42 7.96 -32.65 -10.98
C GLY A 42 7.90 -31.53 -12.03
N PRO A 43 8.77 -30.51 -11.91
CA PRO A 43 9.82 -30.33 -10.89
C PRO A 43 9.23 -29.99 -9.50
N ALA A 44 10.07 -30.06 -8.46
CA ALA A 44 9.71 -29.56 -7.14
C ALA A 44 9.50 -28.04 -7.18
N VAL A 45 8.49 -27.55 -6.47
CA VAL A 45 8.11 -26.12 -6.45
C VAL A 45 7.90 -25.63 -5.02
N PRO A 46 8.13 -24.35 -4.71
CA PRO A 46 7.93 -23.82 -3.36
C PRO A 46 6.44 -23.81 -2.97
N GLU A 47 6.15 -23.92 -1.67
CA GLU A 47 4.80 -23.81 -1.10
C GLU A 47 4.32 -22.35 -0.93
N LYS A 48 4.82 -21.46 -1.80
CA LYS A 48 4.45 -20.05 -1.87
C LYS A 48 4.09 -19.73 -3.31
N ALA A 49 3.14 -18.81 -3.48
CA ALA A 49 2.72 -18.34 -4.77
C ALA A 49 2.72 -16.81 -4.81
N VAL A 50 3.02 -16.24 -5.98
CA VAL A 50 2.87 -14.82 -6.26
C VAL A 50 1.80 -14.64 -7.32
N ARG A 51 0.92 -13.64 -7.14
CA ARG A 51 -0.14 -13.32 -8.08
C ARG A 51 -0.01 -11.87 -8.55
N TYR A 52 0.22 -11.70 -9.85
CA TYR A 52 0.18 -10.41 -10.52
C TYR A 52 -1.21 -10.19 -11.13
N SER A 53 -1.77 -9.00 -10.93
CA SER A 53 -3.10 -8.64 -11.40
C SER A 53 -3.22 -7.16 -11.72
N PHE A 54 -4.27 -6.79 -12.45
CA PHE A 54 -4.57 -5.40 -12.77
C PHE A 54 -6.07 -5.13 -12.77
N THR A 55 -6.42 -3.84 -12.68
CA THR A 55 -7.80 -3.34 -12.78
C THR A 55 -7.79 -2.08 -13.63
N VAL A 56 -8.73 -1.98 -14.57
CA VAL A 56 -9.02 -0.73 -15.27
C VAL A 56 -9.78 0.17 -14.32
N MET A 57 -9.16 1.27 -13.89
CA MET A 57 -9.72 2.20 -12.89
C MET A 57 -10.65 3.22 -13.54
N SER A 58 -10.24 3.79 -14.66
CA SER A 58 -11.04 4.75 -15.41
C SER A 58 -10.67 4.74 -16.89
N VAL A 59 -11.63 5.17 -17.70
CA VAL A 59 -11.41 5.53 -19.10
C VAL A 59 -11.91 6.95 -19.28
N SER A 60 -11.07 7.78 -19.89
CA SER A 60 -11.37 9.17 -20.21
C SER A 60 -11.02 9.45 -21.66
N VAL A 61 -11.56 10.55 -22.20
CA VAL A 61 -11.34 10.98 -23.57
C VAL A 61 -11.15 12.49 -23.62
N LEU A 62 -10.15 12.93 -24.37
CA LEU A 62 -10.00 14.31 -24.80
C LEU A 62 -10.43 14.40 -26.27
N ALA A 63 -11.63 14.91 -26.51
CA ALA A 63 -12.18 15.07 -27.87
C ALA A 63 -11.50 16.23 -28.61
N ASP A 64 -11.45 16.16 -29.95
CA ASP A 64 -10.68 17.10 -30.78
C ASP A 64 -11.09 18.59 -30.63
N GLU A 65 -12.31 18.86 -30.15
CA GLU A 65 -12.86 20.21 -29.94
C GLU A 65 -12.94 20.65 -28.47
N GLN A 66 -12.47 19.83 -27.53
CA GLN A 66 -12.57 20.09 -26.08
C GLN A 66 -11.20 20.35 -25.46
N GLU A 67 -11.12 21.33 -24.56
CA GLU A 67 -9.91 21.63 -23.79
C GLU A 67 -9.77 20.73 -22.54
N GLU A 68 -10.87 20.12 -22.07
CA GLU A 68 -10.89 19.30 -20.86
C GLU A 68 -11.16 17.82 -21.16
N GLU A 69 -10.45 16.96 -20.43
CA GLU A 69 -10.62 15.51 -20.51
C GLU A 69 -11.91 15.07 -19.78
N VAL A 70 -12.77 14.34 -20.48
CA VAL A 70 -14.03 13.84 -19.94
C VAL A 70 -13.89 12.38 -19.54
N THR A 71 -14.25 12.03 -18.30
CA THR A 71 -14.24 10.64 -17.83
C THR A 71 -15.52 9.92 -18.28
N VAL A 72 -15.38 8.89 -19.11
CA VAL A 72 -16.50 8.09 -19.65
C VAL A 72 -16.78 6.84 -18.83
N PHE A 73 -15.78 6.32 -18.13
CA PHE A 73 -15.93 5.18 -17.23
C PHE A 73 -15.09 5.38 -15.97
N THR A 74 -15.63 5.01 -14.82
CA THR A 74 -14.90 4.87 -13.56
C THR A 74 -15.37 3.60 -12.87
N GLU A 75 -14.44 2.75 -12.44
CA GLU A 75 -14.76 1.53 -11.70
C GLU A 75 -15.43 1.88 -10.36
N PRO A 76 -16.71 1.52 -10.14
CA PRO A 76 -17.45 1.94 -8.95
C PRO A 76 -16.98 1.22 -7.68
N LYS A 77 -16.38 0.03 -7.81
CA LYS A 77 -15.92 -0.79 -6.68
C LYS A 77 -14.48 -1.29 -6.93
N PRO A 78 -13.47 -0.40 -6.86
CA PRO A 78 -12.09 -0.74 -7.20
C PRO A 78 -11.39 -1.69 -6.21
N ASN A 79 -12.04 -1.96 -5.08
CA ASN A 79 -11.62 -2.91 -4.05
C ASN A 79 -12.38 -4.25 -4.12
N SER A 80 -13.29 -4.41 -5.10
CA SER A 80 -13.99 -5.67 -5.34
C SER A 80 -13.07 -6.68 -6.02
N GLU A 81 -13.15 -7.94 -5.62
CA GLU A 81 -12.47 -9.03 -6.29
C GLU A 81 -12.93 -9.20 -7.75
N LEU A 82 -14.15 -8.75 -8.09
CA LEU A 82 -14.72 -8.89 -9.43
C LEU A 82 -14.05 -7.98 -10.48
N SER A 83 -13.50 -6.85 -10.05
CA SER A 83 -12.79 -5.89 -10.91
C SER A 83 -11.29 -6.20 -11.04
N CYS A 84 -10.76 -7.10 -10.20
CA CYS A 84 -9.37 -7.55 -10.23
C CYS A 84 -9.16 -8.64 -11.29
N LYS A 85 -8.37 -8.36 -12.33
CA LYS A 85 -8.08 -9.30 -13.42
C LYS A 85 -6.70 -9.95 -13.20
N PRO A 86 -6.60 -11.28 -12.99
CA PRO A 86 -5.31 -11.95 -12.87
C PRO A 86 -4.58 -11.92 -14.22
N LEU A 87 -3.27 -11.67 -14.18
CA LEU A 87 -2.40 -11.64 -15.36
C LEU A 87 -1.30 -12.70 -15.30
N CYS A 88 -0.63 -12.83 -14.16
CA CYS A 88 0.45 -13.82 -13.96
C CYS A 88 0.25 -14.56 -12.64
N LEU A 89 0.43 -15.88 -12.68
CA LEU A 89 0.35 -16.78 -11.52
C LEU A 89 1.63 -17.62 -11.49
N MET A 90 2.32 -17.61 -10.36
CA MET A 90 3.61 -18.30 -10.25
C MET A 90 3.78 -18.92 -8.86
N PHE A 91 4.42 -20.10 -8.79
CA PHE A 91 4.86 -20.71 -7.54
C PHE A 91 6.30 -20.25 -7.27
N VAL A 92 6.42 -19.11 -6.60
CA VAL A 92 7.69 -18.43 -6.32
C VAL A 92 7.60 -17.83 -4.91
N ASP A 93 8.71 -17.78 -4.19
CA ASP A 93 8.83 -16.98 -2.97
C ASP A 93 9.09 -15.53 -3.37
N GLU A 94 8.30 -14.57 -2.90
CA GLU A 94 8.54 -13.14 -3.12
C GLU A 94 9.93 -12.67 -2.63
N SER A 95 10.57 -13.45 -1.76
CA SER A 95 11.91 -13.18 -1.24
C SER A 95 13.02 -13.74 -2.14
N ASP A 96 12.68 -14.54 -3.16
CA ASP A 96 13.61 -15.05 -4.18
C ASP A 96 13.61 -14.10 -5.39
N HIS A 97 14.46 -13.08 -5.30
CA HIS A 97 14.58 -12.03 -6.30
C HIS A 97 14.92 -12.55 -7.70
N GLU A 98 15.77 -13.58 -7.79
CA GLU A 98 16.23 -14.12 -9.07
C GLU A 98 15.07 -14.72 -9.86
N THR A 99 14.31 -15.61 -9.23
CA THR A 99 13.17 -16.25 -9.87
C THR A 99 12.04 -15.25 -10.12
N LEU A 100 11.77 -14.34 -9.18
CA LEU A 100 10.71 -13.34 -9.31
C LEU A 100 10.96 -12.41 -10.50
N THR A 101 12.17 -11.86 -10.63
CA THR A 101 12.54 -10.98 -11.74
C THR A 101 12.64 -11.71 -13.07
N ALA A 102 13.08 -12.97 -13.08
CA ALA A 102 13.08 -13.78 -14.30
C ALA A 102 11.66 -14.00 -14.86
N VAL A 103 10.67 -14.25 -13.98
CA VAL A 103 9.28 -14.46 -14.39
C VAL A 103 8.59 -13.15 -14.75
N LEU A 104 8.79 -12.08 -13.96
CA LEU A 104 8.12 -10.79 -14.18
C LEU A 104 8.84 -9.90 -15.21
N GLY A 105 10.06 -10.24 -15.63
CA GLY A 105 10.85 -9.49 -16.62
C GLY A 105 10.09 -9.15 -17.90
N PRO A 106 9.50 -10.16 -18.58
CA PRO A 106 8.67 -9.91 -19.76
C PRO A 106 7.46 -9.01 -19.49
N VAL A 107 6.79 -9.18 -18.34
CA VAL A 107 5.62 -8.36 -17.97
C VAL A 107 6.00 -6.89 -17.83
N VAL A 108 7.12 -6.60 -17.14
CA VAL A 108 7.64 -5.23 -16.98
C VAL A 108 8.09 -4.65 -18.32
N ALA A 109 8.74 -5.45 -19.16
CA ALA A 109 9.18 -5.01 -20.49
C ALA A 109 7.99 -4.61 -21.38
N GLU A 110 6.95 -5.43 -21.44
CA GLU A 110 5.72 -5.11 -22.17
C GLU A 110 5.01 -3.89 -21.59
N ARG A 111 4.90 -3.80 -20.25
CA ARG A 111 4.34 -2.63 -19.58
C ARG A 111 5.04 -1.34 -19.99
N ASN A 112 6.37 -1.34 -19.98
CA ASN A 112 7.15 -0.15 -20.34
C ASN A 112 7.01 0.20 -21.83
N ALA A 113 6.99 -0.80 -22.73
CA ALA A 113 6.73 -0.58 -24.15
C ALA A 113 5.31 -0.04 -24.42
N MET A 114 4.32 -0.46 -23.62
CA MET A 114 2.94 0.00 -23.74
C MET A 114 2.76 1.48 -23.38
N LYS A 115 3.62 2.07 -22.55
CA LYS A 115 3.53 3.50 -22.17
C LYS A 115 3.68 4.45 -23.37
N GLU A 116 4.53 4.08 -24.34
CA GLU A 116 4.84 4.90 -25.51
C GLU A 116 3.99 4.57 -26.75
N SER A 117 3.18 3.51 -26.68
CA SER A 117 2.37 3.05 -27.81
C SER A 117 0.90 3.45 -27.67
N ARG A 118 0.20 3.43 -28.80
CA ARG A 118 -1.25 3.64 -28.86
C ARG A 118 -1.91 2.37 -29.35
N LEU A 119 -2.87 1.86 -28.59
CA LEU A 119 -3.68 0.72 -29.01
C LEU A 119 -4.84 1.23 -29.87
N ILE A 120 -5.12 0.54 -30.99
CA ILE A 120 -6.26 0.84 -31.86
C ILE A 120 -7.22 -0.34 -31.80
N LEU A 121 -8.45 -0.10 -31.36
CA LEU A 121 -9.52 -1.11 -31.27
C LEU A 121 -10.79 -0.59 -31.92
N SER A 122 -11.57 -1.48 -32.52
CA SER A 122 -12.94 -1.16 -32.93
C SER A 122 -13.85 -1.19 -31.70
N VAL A 123 -14.40 -0.05 -31.31
CA VAL A 123 -15.30 0.11 -30.15
C VAL A 123 -16.52 0.93 -30.58
N GLY A 124 -17.71 0.36 -30.43
CA GLY A 124 -18.94 0.96 -30.96
C GLY A 124 -18.95 1.02 -32.49
N GLY A 125 -18.24 0.08 -33.15
CA GLY A 125 -18.14 0.01 -34.61
C GLY A 125 -17.16 0.99 -35.27
N LEU A 126 -16.45 1.82 -34.49
CA LEU A 126 -15.45 2.77 -34.99
C LEU A 126 -14.05 2.41 -34.47
N PRO A 127 -12.98 2.59 -35.28
CA PRO A 127 -11.62 2.46 -34.80
C PRO A 127 -11.31 3.62 -33.84
N ARG A 128 -10.99 3.29 -32.59
CA ARG A 128 -10.64 4.24 -31.54
C ARG A 128 -9.23 4.00 -31.02
N SER A 129 -8.52 5.08 -30.70
CA SER A 129 -7.13 5.04 -30.23
C SER A 129 -6.99 5.33 -28.74
N PHE A 130 -6.31 4.43 -28.02
CA PHE A 130 -6.15 4.43 -26.57
C PHE A 130 -4.68 4.56 -26.14
N ARG A 131 -4.44 5.34 -25.09
CA ARG A 131 -3.18 5.39 -24.33
C ARG A 131 -3.39 4.76 -22.96
N PHE A 132 -2.32 4.17 -22.40
CA PHE A 132 -2.38 3.51 -21.09
C PHE A 132 -1.49 4.22 -20.07
N HIS A 133 -2.07 4.45 -18.89
CA HIS A 133 -1.38 5.00 -17.74
C HIS A 133 -1.38 3.96 -16.62
N PHE A 134 -0.23 3.32 -16.40
CA PHE A 134 -0.05 2.34 -15.34
C PHE A 134 0.26 3.02 -14.01
N ARG A 135 -0.42 2.59 -12.95
CA ARG A 135 -0.24 3.02 -11.57
C ARG A 135 -0.03 1.78 -10.70
N GLY A 136 1.23 1.48 -10.43
CA GLY A 136 1.61 0.40 -9.52
C GLY A 136 1.42 0.80 -8.07
N THR A 137 0.22 0.56 -7.52
CA THR A 137 -0.18 1.00 -6.18
C THR A 137 -0.65 -0.14 -5.27
N GLY A 138 -0.89 -1.34 -5.82
CA GLY A 138 -1.40 -2.48 -5.06
C GLY A 138 -0.31 -3.42 -4.56
N TYR A 139 0.77 -2.87 -4.00
CA TYR A 139 1.89 -3.64 -3.44
C TYR A 139 1.97 -3.37 -1.94
N ASP A 140 2.28 -4.39 -1.14
CA ASP A 140 2.63 -4.16 0.26
C ASP A 140 4.03 -3.53 0.38
N GLU A 141 4.36 -2.95 1.54
CA GLU A 141 5.65 -2.26 1.72
C GLU A 141 6.84 -3.20 1.48
N LYS A 142 6.70 -4.48 1.85
CA LYS A 142 7.76 -5.47 1.65
C LYS A 142 8.06 -5.64 0.16
N MET A 143 7.04 -5.83 -0.67
CA MET A 143 7.18 -5.96 -2.11
C MET A 143 7.73 -4.67 -2.74
N VAL A 144 7.23 -3.49 -2.34
CA VAL A 144 7.76 -2.20 -2.84
C VAL A 144 9.25 -2.08 -2.58
N ARG A 145 9.71 -2.37 -1.36
CA ARG A 145 11.13 -2.28 -1.03
C ARG A 145 11.98 -3.25 -1.84
N GLU A 146 11.50 -4.47 -2.04
CA GLU A 146 12.18 -5.49 -2.83
C GLU A 146 12.35 -5.07 -4.30
N VAL A 147 11.27 -4.58 -4.94
CA VAL A 147 11.30 -4.23 -6.37
C VAL A 147 11.92 -2.86 -6.68
N GLU A 148 11.97 -1.96 -5.70
CA GLU A 148 12.66 -0.66 -5.77
C GLU A 148 14.07 -0.68 -5.15
N GLY A 149 14.61 -1.86 -4.80
CA GLY A 149 15.99 -2.02 -4.38
C GLY A 149 16.36 -1.42 -3.01
N MET A 150 15.36 -1.24 -2.14
CA MET A 150 15.50 -0.71 -0.79
C MET A 150 15.74 -1.83 0.24
N GLU A 151 16.44 -1.50 1.32
CA GLU A 151 16.54 -2.41 2.46
C GLU A 151 15.17 -2.62 3.16
N ALA A 152 14.72 -3.87 3.24
CA ALA A 152 13.44 -4.25 3.86
C ALA A 152 13.59 -4.96 5.22
N SER A 153 12.63 -4.90 6.14
CA SER A 153 11.67 -3.81 6.42
C SER A 153 11.97 -3.13 7.76
N GLY A 154 13.12 -3.47 8.38
CA GLY A 154 13.58 -2.95 9.68
C GLY A 154 14.74 -1.97 9.58
N SER A 155 15.05 -1.46 8.38
CA SER A 155 16.21 -0.59 8.12
C SER A 155 16.15 0.73 8.90
N THR A 156 17.30 1.40 9.05
CA THR A 156 17.38 2.79 9.53
C THR A 156 16.57 3.76 8.66
N TYR A 157 16.45 3.52 7.35
CA TYR A 157 15.64 4.33 6.44
C TYR A 157 14.20 3.79 6.39
N VAL A 158 13.29 4.49 7.07
CA VAL A 158 11.95 3.97 7.38
C VAL A 158 10.91 4.26 6.32
N CYS A 159 11.12 5.25 5.45
CA CYS A 159 10.13 5.66 4.46
C CYS A 159 10.49 5.13 3.07
N THR A 160 9.48 4.73 2.29
CA THR A 160 9.62 4.45 0.86
C THR A 160 9.49 5.71 0.00
N LEU A 161 9.04 6.82 0.59
CA LEU A 161 8.73 8.08 -0.11
C LEU A 161 9.73 9.21 0.18
N CYS A 162 10.39 9.19 1.34
CA CYS A 162 11.39 10.19 1.74
C CYS A 162 12.66 9.52 2.29
N ASP A 163 13.67 10.32 2.62
CA ASP A 163 14.99 9.85 3.04
C ASP A 163 15.23 9.87 4.55
N SER A 164 14.21 10.23 5.32
CA SER A 164 14.31 10.35 6.78
C SER A 164 14.68 9.02 7.43
N THR A 165 15.65 9.07 8.33
CA THR A 165 16.01 7.95 9.19
C THR A 165 14.98 7.77 10.31
N ARG A 166 15.02 6.61 10.98
CA ARG A 166 14.17 6.32 12.16
C ARG A 166 14.33 7.37 13.26
N ALA A 167 15.56 7.82 13.53
CA ALA A 167 15.83 8.81 14.57
C ALA A 167 15.26 10.18 14.18
N GLU A 168 15.56 10.65 12.97
CA GLU A 168 15.04 11.94 12.46
C GLU A 168 13.52 11.96 12.41
N ALA A 169 12.89 10.88 11.95
CA ALA A 169 11.43 10.76 11.90
C ALA A 169 10.78 10.68 13.31
N SER A 170 11.54 10.30 14.34
CA SER A 170 11.08 10.32 15.73
C SER A 170 11.16 11.72 16.35
N GLU A 171 12.12 12.54 15.90
CA GLU A 171 12.26 13.94 16.33
C GLU A 171 11.27 14.86 15.61
N ASN A 172 11.04 14.62 14.32
CA ASN A 172 10.06 15.35 13.52
C ASN A 172 9.13 14.36 12.80
N MET A 173 7.88 14.28 13.24
CA MET A 173 6.92 13.29 12.74
C MET A 173 6.08 13.78 11.55
N VAL A 174 5.86 15.10 11.43
CA VAL A 174 4.80 15.66 10.56
C VAL A 174 5.31 16.47 9.38
N LEU A 175 6.58 16.89 9.37
CA LEU A 175 7.13 17.71 8.30
C LEU A 175 8.17 16.92 7.50
N HIS A 176 7.70 16.30 6.41
CA HIS A 176 8.48 15.56 5.43
C HIS A 176 8.00 15.87 4.01
N SER A 177 8.87 15.72 3.02
CA SER A 177 8.51 15.83 1.60
C SER A 177 8.79 14.52 0.87
N ILE A 178 7.97 14.18 -0.11
CA ILE A 178 8.23 13.06 -1.01
C ILE A 178 9.43 13.44 -1.89
N THR A 179 10.48 12.62 -1.84
CA THR A 179 11.71 12.80 -2.64
C THR A 179 11.94 11.61 -3.55
N ARG A 180 11.78 10.38 -3.04
CA ARG A 180 12.13 9.16 -3.76
C ARG A 180 11.26 8.94 -4.99
N SER A 181 11.92 8.53 -6.06
CA SER A 181 11.30 8.10 -7.32
C SER A 181 12.09 6.95 -7.94
N HIS A 182 11.49 6.24 -8.89
CA HIS A 182 12.13 5.11 -9.54
C HIS A 182 13.44 5.49 -10.27
N GLU A 183 13.41 6.62 -11.00
CA GLU A 183 14.59 7.14 -11.71
C GLU A 183 15.71 7.50 -10.74
N GLU A 184 15.39 8.19 -9.65
CA GLU A 184 16.37 8.53 -8.61
C GLU A 184 16.96 7.28 -7.94
N ASN A 185 16.14 6.25 -7.68
CA ASN A 185 16.63 5.00 -7.10
C ASN A 185 17.59 4.27 -8.06
N LEU A 186 17.36 4.32 -9.38
CA LEU A 186 18.29 3.78 -10.37
C LEU A 186 19.64 4.49 -10.32
N ASP A 187 19.65 5.82 -10.26
CA ASP A 187 20.86 6.62 -10.14
C ASP A 187 21.61 6.35 -8.82
N ARG A 188 20.87 6.28 -7.71
CA ARG A 188 21.42 5.92 -6.39
C ARG A 188 22.08 4.54 -6.41
N TYR A 189 21.46 3.57 -7.09
CA TYR A 189 22.06 2.25 -7.27
C TYR A 189 23.36 2.30 -8.09
N GLU A 190 23.42 3.10 -9.16
CA GLU A 190 24.67 3.23 -9.93
C GLU A 190 25.79 3.88 -9.10
N ILE A 191 25.48 4.83 -8.22
CA ILE A 191 26.42 5.38 -7.24
C ILE A 191 26.88 4.29 -6.26
N TRP A 192 25.95 3.51 -5.71
CA TRP A 192 26.25 2.38 -4.82
C TRP A 192 27.19 1.37 -5.49
N ARG A 193 26.89 0.97 -6.73
CA ARG A 193 27.63 -0.04 -7.48
C ARG A 193 29.03 0.44 -7.89
N THR A 194 29.15 1.70 -8.31
CA THR A 194 30.42 2.24 -8.83
C THR A 194 31.32 2.81 -7.75
N ASN A 195 30.76 3.20 -6.59
CA ASN A 195 31.44 3.88 -5.48
C ASN A 195 32.48 4.91 -5.97
N PRO A 196 32.04 5.96 -6.70
CA PRO A 196 32.96 6.89 -7.36
C PRO A 196 33.79 7.71 -6.37
N PHE A 197 33.36 7.79 -5.11
CA PHE A 197 34.03 8.52 -4.05
C PHE A 197 34.91 7.63 -3.15
N SER A 198 34.97 6.32 -3.42
CA SER A 198 35.73 5.34 -2.62
C SER A 198 35.41 5.40 -1.12
N GLU A 199 34.13 5.62 -0.80
CA GLU A 199 33.62 5.67 0.56
C GLU A 199 33.63 4.29 1.21
N SER A 200 33.67 4.27 2.54
CA SER A 200 33.39 3.05 3.30
C SER A 200 31.94 2.60 3.11
N VAL A 201 31.64 1.36 3.51
CA VAL A 201 30.29 0.78 3.34
C VAL A 201 29.22 1.63 4.05
N ASP A 202 29.50 2.11 5.27
CA ASP A 202 28.53 2.88 6.05
C ASP A 202 28.30 4.28 5.47
N GLU A 203 29.36 4.95 5.03
CA GLU A 203 29.29 6.27 4.37
C GLU A 203 28.55 6.17 3.03
N LEU A 204 28.87 5.16 2.21
CA LEU A 204 28.22 4.94 0.93
C LEU A 204 26.73 4.60 1.11
N ARG A 205 26.41 3.75 2.09
CA ARG A 205 25.02 3.41 2.45
C ARG A 205 24.24 4.66 2.86
N ASP A 206 24.85 5.58 3.60
CA ASP A 206 24.20 6.85 3.93
C ASP A 206 24.05 7.76 2.72
N ARG A 207 25.06 7.85 1.84
CA ARG A 207 24.99 8.64 0.61
C ARG A 207 23.80 8.23 -0.26
N VAL A 208 23.58 6.92 -0.43
CA VAL A 208 22.50 6.38 -1.28
C VAL A 208 21.20 6.12 -0.51
N LYS A 209 21.16 6.50 0.78
CA LYS A 209 19.98 6.39 1.66
C LYS A 209 19.37 4.97 1.69
N GLY A 210 20.24 3.96 1.71
CA GLY A 210 19.83 2.55 1.82
C GLY A 210 19.29 1.90 0.55
N ILE A 211 19.62 2.44 -0.64
CA ILE A 211 19.48 1.72 -1.92
C ILE A 211 20.70 0.83 -2.14
N SER A 212 20.52 -0.49 -2.13
CA SER A 212 21.62 -1.46 -2.22
C SER A 212 21.43 -2.53 -3.29
N ALA A 213 20.24 -2.60 -3.89
CA ALA A 213 19.93 -3.43 -5.03
C ALA A 213 19.39 -2.57 -6.18
N LYS A 214 19.45 -3.09 -7.41
CA LYS A 214 18.96 -2.36 -8.58
C LYS A 214 17.44 -2.39 -8.60
N PRO A 215 16.75 -1.24 -8.66
CA PRO A 215 15.31 -1.21 -8.91
C PRO A 215 14.96 -1.95 -10.21
N PHE A 216 13.96 -2.81 -10.15
CA PHE A 216 13.54 -3.66 -11.27
C PHE A 216 12.20 -3.21 -11.87
N MET A 217 11.27 -2.76 -11.03
CA MET A 217 9.92 -2.40 -11.43
C MET A 217 9.54 -1.05 -10.84
N GLU A 218 9.25 -0.07 -11.70
CA GLU A 218 8.69 1.22 -11.27
C GLU A 218 7.38 1.03 -10.51
N THR A 219 7.31 1.63 -9.33
CA THR A 219 6.13 1.74 -8.48
C THR A 219 5.71 3.20 -8.31
N GLN A 220 4.41 3.44 -8.13
CA GLN A 220 3.92 4.79 -7.85
C GLN A 220 4.23 5.14 -6.38
N PRO A 221 4.87 6.30 -6.08
CA PRO A 221 5.02 6.77 -4.71
C PRO A 221 3.66 7.01 -4.06
N THR A 222 3.24 6.06 -3.21
CA THR A 222 1.94 6.06 -2.51
C THR A 222 2.00 5.21 -1.25
N MET A 223 0.87 5.09 -0.54
CA MET A 223 0.72 4.27 0.66
C MET A 223 -0.43 3.27 0.48
N ASP A 224 -0.21 2.00 0.86
CA ASP A 224 -1.30 1.02 0.92
C ASP A 224 -2.17 1.22 2.17
N ALA A 225 -3.44 1.52 1.94
CA ALA A 225 -4.41 1.78 2.99
C ALA A 225 -4.71 0.55 3.86
N LEU A 226 -4.59 -0.69 3.33
CA LEU A 226 -4.86 -1.89 4.12
C LEU A 226 -3.75 -2.19 5.12
N HIS A 227 -2.51 -2.26 4.67
CA HIS A 227 -1.39 -2.51 5.55
C HIS A 227 -1.13 -1.34 6.50
N CYS A 228 -1.38 -0.10 6.09
CA CYS A 228 -1.37 1.06 6.99
C CYS A 228 -2.38 0.90 8.15
N ASP A 229 -3.64 0.55 7.85
CA ASP A 229 -4.67 0.32 8.88
C ASP A 229 -4.27 -0.80 9.85
N ILE A 230 -3.71 -1.91 9.35
CA ILE A 230 -3.28 -3.06 10.18
C ILE A 230 -2.06 -2.68 11.03
N GLY A 231 -1.09 -1.96 10.46
CA GLY A 231 0.10 -1.49 11.15
C GLY A 231 -0.26 -0.58 12.32
N ASN A 232 -1.06 0.45 12.05
CA ASN A 232 -1.54 1.38 13.08
C ASN A 232 -2.33 0.67 14.18
N ALA A 233 -3.27 -0.20 13.81
CA ALA A 233 -4.05 -0.95 14.81
C ALA A 233 -3.17 -1.88 15.67
N THR A 234 -2.13 -2.46 15.08
CA THR A 234 -1.15 -3.28 15.82
C THR A 234 -0.34 -2.44 16.79
N GLU A 235 0.02 -1.20 16.42
CA GLU A 235 0.72 -0.27 17.31
C GLU A 235 -0.18 0.20 18.45
N PHE A 236 -1.42 0.60 18.17
CA PHE A 236 -2.42 0.91 19.19
C PHE A 236 -2.66 -0.27 20.15
N TYR A 237 -2.69 -1.50 19.63
CA TYR A 237 -2.82 -2.68 20.47
C TYR A 237 -1.64 -2.87 21.44
N LYS A 238 -0.41 -2.48 21.06
CA LYS A 238 0.74 -2.43 21.98
C LYS A 238 0.58 -1.33 23.01
N ILE A 239 0.18 -0.12 22.59
CA ILE A 239 -0.09 1.00 23.49
C ILE A 239 -1.12 0.58 24.55
N PHE A 240 -2.22 -0.05 24.15
CA PHE A 240 -3.23 -0.55 25.10
C PHE A 240 -2.67 -1.57 26.10
N GLN A 241 -1.79 -2.47 25.67
CA GLN A 241 -1.12 -3.40 26.59
C GLN A 241 -0.24 -2.67 27.60
N ASP A 242 0.52 -1.68 27.14
CA ASP A 242 1.47 -0.93 27.96
C ASP A 242 0.76 0.02 28.94
N GLU A 243 -0.40 0.59 28.57
CA GLU A 243 -1.24 1.41 29.46
C GLU A 243 -1.92 0.59 30.56
N ILE A 244 -2.34 -0.65 30.28
CA ILE A 244 -2.84 -1.58 31.29
C ILE A 244 -1.74 -1.90 32.33
N GLY A 245 -0.49 -1.96 31.88
CA GLY A 245 0.67 -2.29 32.71
C GLY A 245 1.37 -1.11 33.38
N GLU A 246 0.93 0.12 33.11
CA GLU A 246 1.59 1.37 33.54
C GLU A 246 3.10 1.37 33.27
N VAL A 247 3.50 0.97 32.04
CA VAL A 247 4.92 0.80 31.66
C VAL A 247 5.71 2.11 31.78
N TYR A 248 5.04 3.26 31.72
CA TYR A 248 5.63 4.57 31.99
C TYR A 248 6.17 4.72 33.43
N GLN A 249 5.61 3.99 34.41
CA GLN A 249 6.13 3.92 35.78
C GLN A 249 7.16 2.78 35.94
N LYS A 250 6.87 1.62 35.34
CA LYS A 250 7.74 0.44 35.40
C LYS A 250 8.34 0.14 34.02
N VAL A 251 9.47 0.79 33.74
CA VAL A 251 10.11 0.82 32.40
C VAL A 251 10.63 -0.56 31.93
N LYS A 252 10.85 -1.52 32.85
CA LYS A 252 11.33 -2.88 32.51
C LYS A 252 10.42 -3.98 33.10
N PRO A 253 9.24 -4.21 32.51
CA PRO A 253 8.36 -5.27 32.96
C PRO A 253 8.85 -6.64 32.50
N SER A 254 8.54 -7.68 33.28
CA SER A 254 8.89 -9.06 32.95
C SER A 254 8.05 -9.60 31.79
N ARG A 255 8.50 -10.69 31.17
CA ARG A 255 7.74 -11.38 30.11
C ARG A 255 6.39 -11.93 30.63
N GLU A 256 6.34 -12.33 31.90
CA GLU A 256 5.13 -12.85 32.53
C GLU A 256 4.11 -11.73 32.77
N GLU A 257 4.56 -10.55 33.20
CA GLU A 257 3.72 -9.36 33.36
C GLU A 257 3.11 -8.94 32.02
N ARG A 258 3.92 -8.81 30.96
CA ARG A 258 3.43 -8.50 29.61
C ARG A 258 2.42 -9.53 29.10
N ARG A 259 2.63 -10.83 29.40
CA ARG A 259 1.68 -11.89 29.05
C ARG A 259 0.36 -11.74 29.82
N SER A 260 0.43 -11.39 31.10
CA SER A 260 -0.74 -11.12 31.93
C SER A 260 -1.57 -9.96 31.39
N TRP A 261 -0.94 -8.82 31.05
CA TRP A 261 -1.63 -7.65 30.50
C TRP A 261 -2.28 -7.92 29.15
N ARG A 262 -1.60 -8.65 28.27
CA ARG A 262 -2.20 -9.13 27.01
C ARG A 262 -3.44 -9.99 27.26
N ALA A 263 -3.36 -10.94 28.19
CA ALA A 263 -4.49 -11.81 28.52
C ALA A 263 -5.67 -11.02 29.10
N ALA A 264 -5.42 -9.98 29.89
CA ALA A 264 -6.43 -9.07 30.41
C ALA A 264 -7.10 -8.26 29.29
N LEU A 265 -6.31 -7.65 28.40
CA LEU A 265 -6.80 -6.92 27.23
C LEU A 265 -7.69 -7.80 26.34
N ASP A 266 -7.19 -8.99 25.99
CA ASP A 266 -7.89 -9.96 25.15
C ASP A 266 -9.21 -10.42 25.79
N LYS A 267 -9.23 -10.63 27.11
CA LYS A 267 -10.44 -10.99 27.84
C LYS A 267 -11.48 -9.87 27.81
N GLN A 268 -11.04 -8.62 27.96
CA GLN A 268 -11.93 -7.46 27.94
C GLN A 268 -12.50 -7.20 26.55
N LEU A 269 -11.66 -7.22 25.51
CA LEU A 269 -12.08 -7.10 24.12
C LEU A 269 -13.04 -8.23 23.70
N ARG A 270 -12.83 -9.45 24.19
CA ARG A 270 -13.79 -10.56 23.98
C ARG A 270 -15.13 -10.29 24.66
N LYS A 271 -15.12 -9.80 25.90
CA LYS A 271 -16.33 -9.57 26.69
C LYS A 271 -17.20 -8.47 26.07
N LYS A 272 -16.58 -7.32 25.79
CA LYS A 272 -17.26 -6.07 25.38
C LYS A 272 -17.38 -5.94 23.87
N MET A 273 -16.31 -6.19 23.12
CA MET A 273 -16.25 -5.98 21.65
C MET A 273 -16.48 -7.26 20.83
N LYS A 274 -16.66 -8.41 21.50
CA LYS A 274 -16.77 -9.74 20.86
C LYS A 274 -15.58 -10.08 19.95
N LEU A 275 -14.41 -9.54 20.25
CA LEU A 275 -13.18 -9.81 19.52
C LEU A 275 -12.46 -11.03 20.11
N LYS A 276 -12.19 -12.03 19.27
CA LYS A 276 -11.34 -13.17 19.64
C LYS A 276 -9.87 -12.79 19.39
N PRO A 277 -8.94 -13.16 20.27
CA PRO A 277 -7.51 -12.96 20.04
C PRO A 277 -7.07 -13.60 18.72
N VAL A 278 -6.15 -12.94 18.03
CA VAL A 278 -5.61 -13.36 16.72
C VAL A 278 -4.10 -13.45 16.80
N MET A 279 -3.47 -14.37 16.07
CA MET A 279 -2.00 -14.46 16.00
C MET A 279 -1.41 -13.34 15.15
N ARG A 280 -1.93 -13.17 13.93
CA ARG A 280 -1.63 -12.04 13.05
C ARG A 280 -2.88 -11.18 12.92
N MET A 281 -2.75 -9.88 13.17
CA MET A 281 -3.88 -8.97 13.06
C MET A 281 -4.32 -8.85 11.59
N ASN A 282 -5.61 -9.04 11.33
CA ASN A 282 -6.20 -8.83 10.02
C ASN A 282 -6.99 -7.51 9.99
N GLY A 283 -7.33 -7.05 8.79
CA GLY A 283 -8.05 -5.79 8.61
C GLY A 283 -9.43 -5.74 9.29
N ASN A 284 -10.09 -6.89 9.49
CA ASN A 284 -11.39 -6.93 10.18
C ASN A 284 -11.23 -6.67 11.68
N TYR A 285 -10.18 -7.24 12.28
CA TYR A 285 -9.83 -6.99 13.67
C TYR A 285 -9.44 -5.52 13.85
N ALA A 286 -8.57 -4.99 12.98
CA ALA A 286 -8.15 -3.59 13.01
C ALA A 286 -9.36 -2.63 12.95
N ARG A 287 -10.28 -2.83 12.01
CA ARG A 287 -11.49 -1.99 11.91
C ARG A 287 -12.38 -2.02 13.15
N LYS A 288 -12.47 -3.17 13.83
CA LYS A 288 -13.28 -3.29 15.07
C LYS A 288 -12.55 -2.77 16.31
N LEU A 289 -11.22 -2.77 16.29
CA LEU A 289 -10.40 -2.25 17.39
C LEU A 289 -10.29 -0.72 17.35
N MET A 290 -10.22 -0.14 16.15
CA MET A 290 -10.00 1.30 15.96
C MET A 290 -11.32 2.08 15.99
N THR A 291 -12.03 2.02 17.12
CA THR A 291 -13.30 2.73 17.36
C THR A 291 -13.34 3.37 18.75
N GLN A 292 -14.20 4.37 18.94
CA GLN A 292 -14.39 4.99 20.26
C GLN A 292 -14.91 3.97 21.29
N GLU A 293 -15.84 3.11 20.89
CA GLU A 293 -16.38 2.05 21.75
C GLU A 293 -15.31 1.08 22.24
N ALA A 294 -14.35 0.74 21.38
CA ALA A 294 -13.24 -0.15 21.75
C ALA A 294 -12.31 0.51 22.78
N VAL A 295 -11.94 1.79 22.57
CA VAL A 295 -11.07 2.48 23.54
C VAL A 295 -11.77 2.69 24.88
N GLU A 296 -13.08 2.94 24.93
CA GLU A 296 -13.82 3.01 26.20
C GLU A 296 -13.79 1.68 26.95
N ALA A 297 -13.98 0.56 26.23
CA ALA A 297 -13.88 -0.77 26.84
C ALA A 297 -12.47 -1.05 27.41
N ILE A 298 -11.42 -0.52 26.78
CA ILE A 298 -10.04 -0.65 27.23
C ILE A 298 -9.75 0.27 28.42
N CYS A 299 -10.29 1.49 28.42
CA CYS A 299 -10.11 2.45 29.51
C CYS A 299 -10.59 1.92 30.88
N GLU A 300 -11.57 1.00 30.90
CA GLU A 300 -11.99 0.28 32.12
C GLU A 300 -10.83 -0.50 32.80
N LEU A 301 -9.77 -0.84 32.07
CA LEU A 301 -8.59 -1.55 32.59
C LEU A 301 -7.41 -0.62 32.95
N VAL A 302 -7.39 0.61 32.45
CA VAL A 302 -6.29 1.56 32.68
C VAL A 302 -6.49 2.21 34.05
N PRO A 303 -5.50 2.21 34.97
CA PRO A 303 -5.71 2.73 36.33
C PRO A 303 -5.85 4.25 36.41
N SER A 304 -5.00 4.99 35.69
CA SER A 304 -4.94 6.46 35.74
C SER A 304 -6.01 7.11 34.87
N GLU A 305 -6.81 8.02 35.45
CA GLU A 305 -7.84 8.77 34.71
C GLU A 305 -7.25 9.71 33.67
N GLU A 306 -6.11 10.33 33.97
CA GLU A 306 -5.37 11.17 33.01
C GLU A 306 -4.95 10.37 31.77
N ARG A 307 -4.47 9.13 31.97
CA ARG A 307 -4.09 8.24 30.87
C ARG A 307 -5.28 7.74 30.07
N ARG A 308 -6.44 7.52 30.72
CA ARG A 308 -7.68 7.20 30.02
C ARG A 308 -8.09 8.32 29.08
N GLU A 309 -8.05 9.57 29.55
CA GLU A 309 -8.43 10.72 28.73
C GLU A 309 -7.47 10.90 27.55
N ALA A 310 -6.17 10.77 27.78
CA ALA A 310 -5.18 10.82 26.70
C ALA A 310 -5.41 9.74 25.62
N LEU A 311 -5.78 8.51 26.02
CA LEU A 311 -6.12 7.46 25.06
C LEU A 311 -7.39 7.76 24.26
N ARG A 312 -8.42 8.33 24.89
CA ARG A 312 -9.66 8.73 24.22
C ARG A 312 -9.39 9.84 23.21
N GLU A 313 -8.61 10.84 23.59
CA GLU A 313 -8.23 11.94 22.70
C GLU A 313 -7.40 11.42 21.50
N LEU A 314 -6.40 10.57 21.77
CA LEU A 314 -5.59 9.95 20.71
C LEU A 314 -6.44 9.16 19.71
N MET A 315 -7.39 8.34 20.21
CA MET A 315 -8.32 7.60 19.34
C MET A 315 -9.25 8.54 18.58
N THR A 316 -9.72 9.62 19.20
CA THR A 316 -10.57 10.63 18.56
C THR A 316 -9.85 11.27 17.38
N ILE A 317 -8.60 11.70 17.57
CA ILE A 317 -7.77 12.29 16.50
C ILE A 317 -7.58 11.26 15.37
N TYR A 318 -7.21 10.03 15.70
CA TYR A 318 -7.01 8.97 14.71
C TYR A 318 -8.27 8.73 13.86
N ILE A 319 -9.45 8.64 14.49
CA ILE A 319 -10.73 8.42 13.81
C ILE A 319 -11.09 9.60 12.90
N GLN A 320 -10.75 10.84 13.27
CA GLN A 320 -10.99 12.01 12.42
C GLN A 320 -10.11 12.01 11.16
N MET A 321 -8.86 11.56 11.27
CA MET A 321 -7.94 11.52 10.13
C MET A 321 -8.17 10.32 9.21
N LYS A 322 -8.58 9.17 9.79
CA LYS A 322 -8.67 7.88 9.09
C LYS A 322 -9.45 7.90 7.76
N PRO A 323 -10.59 8.62 7.62
CA PRO A 323 -11.32 8.67 6.36
C PRO A 323 -10.50 9.20 5.19
N VAL A 324 -9.51 10.06 5.42
CA VAL A 324 -8.75 10.73 4.34
C VAL A 324 -7.98 9.73 3.48
N TRP A 325 -7.36 8.71 4.08
CA TRP A 325 -6.65 7.66 3.34
C TRP A 325 -7.52 6.41 3.06
N ARG A 326 -8.80 6.43 3.44
CA ARG A 326 -9.71 5.28 3.27
C ARG A 326 -10.93 5.50 2.39
N ALA A 327 -11.40 6.73 2.27
CA ALA A 327 -12.43 7.10 1.32
C ALA A 327 -11.95 6.82 -0.11
N THR A 328 -12.87 6.56 -1.02
CA THR A 328 -12.52 6.33 -2.43
C THR A 328 -12.14 7.64 -3.10
N CYS A 329 -12.84 8.72 -2.76
CA CYS A 329 -12.59 10.09 -3.19
C CYS A 329 -12.74 11.05 -1.99
N PRO A 330 -11.69 11.25 -1.17
CA PRO A 330 -11.78 12.05 0.06
C PRO A 330 -12.21 13.50 -0.17
N ALA A 331 -11.87 14.10 -1.32
CA ALA A 331 -12.33 15.44 -1.68
C ALA A 331 -13.86 15.57 -1.82
N LYS A 332 -14.56 14.47 -2.11
CA LYS A 332 -16.02 14.43 -2.21
C LYS A 332 -16.68 13.86 -0.95
N GLU A 333 -16.07 12.82 -0.37
CA GLU A 333 -16.65 12.04 0.74
C GLU A 333 -16.36 12.64 2.12
N CYS A 334 -15.20 13.28 2.31
CA CYS A 334 -14.76 13.83 3.59
C CYS A 334 -13.88 15.10 3.43
N PRO A 335 -14.39 16.16 2.76
CA PRO A 335 -13.61 17.36 2.45
C PRO A 335 -13.13 18.12 3.70
N ASP A 336 -13.93 18.14 4.77
CA ASP A 336 -13.57 18.84 6.01
C ASP A 336 -12.37 18.16 6.70
N GLN A 337 -12.38 16.82 6.77
CA GLN A 337 -11.27 16.04 7.30
C GLN A 337 -10.03 16.17 6.42
N LEU A 338 -10.19 16.18 5.09
CA LEU A 338 -9.08 16.40 4.16
C LEU A 338 -8.43 17.78 4.37
N CYS A 339 -9.23 18.83 4.53
CA CYS A 339 -8.76 20.19 4.77
C CYS A 339 -8.03 20.33 6.11
N ARG A 340 -8.47 19.59 7.14
CA ARG A 340 -7.92 19.64 8.51
C ARG A 340 -6.93 18.52 8.83
N TYR A 341 -6.39 17.85 7.81
CA TYR A 341 -5.51 16.71 8.00
C TYR A 341 -4.13 17.11 8.54
N SER A 342 -3.62 18.26 8.09
CA SER A 342 -2.41 18.92 8.63
C SER A 342 -2.76 19.68 9.89
#